data_AF-A0A5D4RTL3-F1
#
_entry.id   AF-A0A5D4RTL3-F1
#
_cell.length_a   1.000
_cell.length_b   1.000
_cell.length_c   1.000
_cell.angle_alpha   90.00
_cell.angle_beta   90.00
_cell.angle_gamma   90.00
#
_symmetry.space_group_name_H-M   'P 1'
#
loop_
_entity.id
_entity.type
_entity.pdbx_description
1 polymer ?
#
loop_
_entity_poly.entity_id
_entity_poly.type
_entity_poly.pdbx_seq_one_letter_code
_entity_poly.pdbx_strand_id
1 'polypeptide(L)'
;MASMALVLLVLFVFAALYMVLQWALGKWLHLENRRKFPTFYNETHWKWHRIMCWVSLGILISSFIWVMILQGGDGSLWFVLLFAMFASITIPELCRAYMEWKYSEQRKEYIRVLLSVAYLLSFMMILYVTDFFWIS
;
A
#
# COMPACT_ATOMS: atom_id res chain seq x y z
N MET A 1 13.86 6.44 20.53
CA MET A 1 12.43 6.77 20.34
C MET A 1 12.32 8.08 19.58
N ALA A 2 11.80 8.03 18.35
CA ALA A 2 11.45 9.23 17.61
C ALA A 2 10.41 10.03 18.41
N SER A 3 10.58 11.36 18.50
CA SER A 3 9.56 12.19 19.14
C SER A 3 8.28 12.13 18.30
N MET A 4 7.12 12.21 18.95
CA MET A 4 5.83 12.20 18.24
C MET A 4 5.76 13.31 17.17
N ALA A 5 6.38 14.47 17.44
CA ALA A 5 6.52 15.54 16.47
C ALA A 5 7.32 15.13 15.22
N LEU A 6 8.43 14.40 15.38
CA LEU A 6 9.22 13.89 14.27
C LEU A 6 8.43 12.87 13.44
N VAL A 7 7.73 11.94 14.09
CA VAL A 7 6.89 10.94 13.41
C VAL A 7 5.81 11.63 12.57
N LEU A 8 5.10 12.60 13.16
CA LEU A 8 4.07 13.37 12.46
C LEU A 8 4.65 14.18 11.30
N LEU A 9 5.83 14.77 11.46
CA LEU A 9 6.52 15.49 10.39
C LEU A 9 6.87 14.58 9.22
N VAL A 10 7.45 13.40 9.50
CA VAL A 10 7.82 12.42 8.46
C VAL A 10 6.58 11.93 7.70
N LEU A 11 5.50 11.60 8.42
CA LEU A 11 4.23 11.20 7.81
C LEU A 11 3.61 12.32 6.98
N PHE A 12 3.66 13.56 7.46
CA PHE A 12 3.17 14.73 6.75
C PHE A 12 3.95 14.96 5.45
N VAL A 13 5.28 14.94 5.50
CA VAL A 13 6.14 15.09 4.33
C VAL A 13 5.90 13.96 3.33
N PHE A 14 5.80 12.72 3.81
CA PHE A 14 5.49 11.56 2.96
C PHE A 14 4.14 11.71 2.26
N ALA A 15 3.09 12.13 2.98
CA ALA A 15 1.77 12.36 2.41
C ALA A 15 1.76 13.51 1.41
N ALA A 16 2.47 14.61 1.70
CA ALA A 16 2.61 15.75 0.80
C ALA A 16 3.30 15.36 -0.51
N LEU A 17 4.44 14.66 -0.43
CA LEU A 17 5.16 14.14 -1.58
C LEU A 17 4.32 13.14 -2.38
N TYR A 18 3.54 12.29 -1.70
CA TYR A 18 2.58 11.40 -2.37
C TYR A 18 1.55 12.19 -3.18
N MET A 19 0.96 13.24 -2.60
CA MET A 19 0.00 14.08 -3.32
C MET A 19 0.61 14.76 -4.55
N VAL A 20 1.85 15.26 -4.42
CA VAL A 20 2.60 15.85 -5.53
C VAL A 20 2.88 14.81 -6.62
N LEU A 21 3.31 13.61 -6.25
CA LEU A 21 3.51 12.50 -7.19
C LEU A 21 2.22 12.18 -7.97
N GLN A 22 1.10 12.02 -7.26
CA GLN A 22 -0.20 11.74 -7.91
C GLN A 22 -0.63 12.84 -8.87
N TRP A 23 -0.38 14.10 -8.50
CA TRP A 23 -0.68 15.25 -9.35
C TRP A 23 0.24 15.30 -10.59
N ALA A 24 1.54 15.10 -10.39
CA ALA A 24 2.54 15.08 -11.48
C ALA A 24 2.24 13.96 -12.48
N LEU A 25 1.93 12.75 -12.00
CA LEU A 25 1.54 11.62 -12.83
C LEU A 25 0.22 11.87 -13.58
N GLY A 26 -0.74 12.51 -12.94
CA GLY A 26 -1.99 12.93 -13.59
C GLY A 26 -1.75 13.82 -14.80
N LYS A 27 -0.87 14.82 -14.66
CA LYS A 27 -0.46 15.70 -15.77
C LYS A 27 0.35 14.97 -16.83
N TRP A 28 1.36 14.20 -16.41
CA TRP A 28 2.27 13.52 -17.34
C TRP A 28 1.56 12.48 -18.21
N LEU A 29 0.64 11.73 -17.61
CA LEU A 29 -0.11 10.67 -18.30
C LEU A 29 -1.34 11.20 -19.05
N HIS A 30 -1.62 12.51 -19.00
CA HIS A 30 -2.79 13.15 -19.62
C HIS A 30 -4.12 12.50 -19.20
N LEU A 31 -4.25 12.23 -17.90
CA LEU A 31 -5.43 11.56 -17.35
C LEU A 31 -6.54 12.61 -17.13
N GLU A 32 -7.68 12.46 -17.80
CA GLU A 32 -8.85 13.34 -17.67
C GLU A 32 -9.41 13.28 -16.25
N ASN A 33 -9.02 14.25 -15.42
CA ASN A 33 -9.39 14.42 -14.01
C ASN A 33 -9.16 13.19 -13.10
N ARG A 34 -8.88 13.41 -11.81
CA ARG A 34 -8.95 12.29 -10.84
C ARG A 34 -10.42 11.84 -10.79
N ARG A 35 -10.73 10.65 -11.31
CA ARG A 35 -11.99 9.98 -10.92
C ARG A 35 -11.90 9.77 -9.40
N LYS A 36 -12.74 10.48 -8.64
CA LYS A 36 -12.67 10.58 -7.15
C LYS A 36 -13.03 9.28 -6.42
N PHE A 37 -13.47 8.26 -7.15
CA PHE A 37 -13.89 6.97 -6.63
C PHE A 37 -13.28 5.85 -7.47
N PRO A 38 -13.02 4.66 -6.88
CA PRO A 38 -12.76 3.47 -7.67
C PRO A 38 -14.02 3.17 -8.48
N THR A 39 -14.08 3.65 -9.72
CA THR A 39 -15.08 3.21 -10.68
C THR A 39 -14.75 1.77 -11.00
N PHE A 40 -15.48 0.85 -10.38
CA PHE A 40 -15.45 -0.55 -10.76
C PHE A 40 -15.99 -0.65 -12.18
N TYR A 41 -15.09 -0.79 -13.16
CA TYR A 41 -15.42 -0.87 -14.59
C TYR A 41 -16.39 -2.01 -14.91
N ASN A 42 -16.47 -3.01 -14.02
CA ASN A 42 -17.40 -4.11 -14.07
C ASN A 42 -17.65 -4.64 -12.64
N GLU A 43 -18.75 -5.33 -12.40
CA GLU A 43 -19.00 -6.08 -11.16
C GLU A 43 -17.83 -7.01 -10.81
N THR A 44 -17.15 -7.54 -11.82
CA THR A 44 -15.94 -8.35 -11.65
C THR A 44 -14.83 -7.58 -10.93
N HIS A 45 -14.62 -6.29 -11.24
CA HIS A 45 -13.63 -5.46 -10.56
C HIS A 45 -13.97 -5.29 -9.08
N TRP A 46 -15.26 -5.07 -8.77
CA TRP A 46 -15.72 -4.94 -7.39
C TRP A 46 -15.57 -6.24 -6.60
N LYS A 47 -15.95 -7.37 -7.20
CA LYS A 47 -15.80 -8.71 -6.61
C LYS A 47 -14.34 -8.98 -6.28
N TRP A 48 -13.42 -8.75 -7.22
CA TRP A 48 -11.99 -8.96 -7.00
C TRP A 48 -11.40 -8.03 -5.94
N HIS A 49 -11.75 -6.74 -5.96
CA HIS A 49 -11.29 -5.81 -4.93
C HIS A 49 -11.74 -6.27 -3.54
N ARG A 50 -13.01 -6.66 -3.39
CA ARG A 50 -13.55 -7.17 -2.12
C ARG A 50 -12.85 -8.45 -1.67
N ILE A 51 -12.61 -9.39 -2.57
CA ILE A 51 -11.87 -10.63 -2.29
C ILE A 51 -10.46 -10.29 -1.80
N MET A 52 -9.75 -9.38 -2.49
CA MET A 52 -8.39 -9.00 -2.11
C MET A 52 -8.34 -8.28 -0.75
N CYS A 53 -9.35 -7.48 -0.40
CA CYS A 53 -9.46 -6.92 0.95
C CYS A 53 -9.62 -8.01 2.01
N TRP A 54 -10.48 -9.01 1.78
CA TRP A 54 -10.64 -10.14 2.71
C TRP A 54 -9.39 -11.01 2.81
N VAL A 55 -8.72 -11.27 1.69
CA VAL A 55 -7.43 -12.00 1.68
C VAL A 55 -6.37 -11.24 2.47
N SER A 56 -6.26 -9.93 2.28
CA SER A 56 -5.30 -9.08 2.98
C SER A 56 -5.57 -9.02 4.48
N LEU A 57 -6.85 -8.91 4.85
CA LEU A 57 -7.28 -8.99 6.25
C LEU A 57 -6.97 -10.37 6.85
N GLY A 58 -7.21 -11.44 6.09
CA GLY A 58 -6.88 -12.81 6.49
C GLY A 58 -5.38 -12.99 6.73
N ILE A 59 -4.53 -12.46 5.85
CA ILE A 59 -3.06 -12.48 6.00
C ILE A 59 -2.65 -11.73 7.27
N LEU A 60 -3.20 -10.53 7.50
CA LEU A 60 -2.89 -9.75 8.71
C LEU A 60 -3.31 -10.47 9.99
N ILE A 61 -4.55 -10.94 10.06
CA ILE A 61 -5.09 -11.61 11.25
C ILE A 61 -4.34 -12.90 11.53
N SER A 62 -4.14 -13.74 10.52
CA SER A 62 -3.44 -15.02 10.69
C SER A 62 -1.98 -14.82 11.12
N SER A 63 -1.28 -13.86 10.52
CA SER A 63 0.10 -13.51 10.91
C SER A 63 0.16 -12.96 12.33
N PHE A 64 -0.81 -12.11 12.71
CA PHE A 64 -0.90 -11.56 14.06
C PHE A 64 -1.16 -12.66 15.11
N ILE A 65 -2.14 -13.54 14.88
CA ILE A 65 -2.44 -14.66 15.77
C ILE A 65 -1.20 -15.56 15.92
N TRP A 66 -0.54 -15.88 14.81
CA TRP A 66 0.66 -16.72 14.84
C TRP A 66 1.76 -16.10 15.69
N VAL A 67 2.16 -14.85 15.42
CA VAL A 67 3.29 -14.21 16.09
C VAL A 67 2.96 -13.84 17.53
N MET A 68 1.84 -13.19 17.78
CA MET A 68 1.54 -12.62 19.10
C MET A 68 0.96 -13.66 20.06
N ILE A 69 0.16 -14.60 19.57
CA ILE A 69 -0.57 -15.55 20.44
C ILE A 69 0.16 -16.88 20.51
N LEU A 70 0.51 -17.48 19.36
CA LEU A 70 1.10 -18.82 19.34
C LEU A 70 2.60 -18.83 19.64
N GLN A 71 3.33 -17.79 19.22
CA GLN A 71 4.77 -17.66 19.45
C GLN A 71 5.11 -16.74 20.64
N GLY A 72 4.11 -16.28 21.39
CA GLY A 72 4.30 -15.47 22.59
C GLY A 72 4.89 -14.08 22.34
N GLY A 73 4.81 -13.55 21.12
CA GLY A 73 5.31 -12.21 20.78
C GLY A 73 6.83 -12.13 20.67
N ASP A 74 7.49 -13.21 20.23
CA ASP A 74 8.94 -13.24 20.02
C ASP A 74 9.40 -12.07 19.12
N GLY A 75 10.33 -11.28 19.67
CA GLY A 75 11.07 -10.20 19.01
C GLY A 75 11.67 -10.60 17.65
N SER A 76 12.09 -11.85 17.52
CA SER A 76 12.69 -12.37 16.29
C SER A 76 11.69 -12.48 15.13
N LEU A 77 10.38 -12.52 15.41
CA LEU A 77 9.33 -12.76 14.40
C LEU A 77 8.61 -11.48 13.94
N TRP A 78 9.02 -10.29 14.40
CA TRP A 78 8.43 -9.02 13.99
C TRP A 78 8.54 -8.77 12.48
N PHE A 79 9.59 -9.29 11.84
CA PHE A 79 9.72 -9.23 10.38
C PHE A 79 8.56 -9.94 9.66
N VAL A 80 7.95 -10.97 10.26
CA VAL A 80 6.80 -11.68 9.69
C VAL A 80 5.58 -10.77 9.64
N LEU A 81 5.32 -10.02 10.72
CA LEU A 81 4.23 -9.05 10.78
C LEU A 81 4.46 -7.89 9.80
N LEU A 82 5.70 -7.41 9.72
CA LEU A 82 6.12 -6.40 8.77
C LEU A 82 5.88 -6.87 7.33
N PHE A 83 6.34 -8.07 6.98
CA PHE A 83 6.16 -8.65 5.65
C PHE A 83 4.67 -8.93 5.33
N ALA A 84 3.89 -9.34 6.32
CA ALA A 84 2.44 -9.48 6.18
C ALA A 84 1.78 -8.14 5.86
N MET A 85 2.16 -7.05 6.53
CA MET A 85 1.69 -5.70 6.19
C MET A 85 2.06 -5.29 4.77
N PHE A 86 3.31 -5.54 4.36
CA PHE A 86 3.75 -5.30 2.98
C PHE A 86 2.90 -6.06 1.96
N ALA A 87 2.71 -7.36 2.16
CA ALA A 87 1.93 -8.21 1.27
C ALA A 87 0.46 -7.74 1.19
N SER A 88 -0.15 -7.43 2.34
CA SER A 88 -1.53 -6.99 2.45
C SER A 88 -1.83 -5.65 1.78
N ILE A 89 -0.83 -4.80 1.57
CA ILE A 89 -0.99 -3.55 0.81
C ILE A 89 -0.64 -3.76 -0.66
N THR A 90 0.43 -4.51 -0.94
CA THR A 90 0.98 -4.65 -2.30
C THR A 90 0.09 -5.52 -3.18
N ILE A 91 -0.38 -6.66 -2.68
CA ILE A 91 -1.14 -7.62 -3.48
C ILE A 91 -2.45 -7.00 -4.01
N PRO A 92 -3.29 -6.34 -3.18
CA PRO A 92 -4.50 -5.70 -3.68
C PRO A 92 -4.24 -4.61 -4.71
N GLU A 93 -3.21 -3.78 -4.51
CA GLU A 93 -2.89 -2.70 -5.43
C GLU A 93 -2.30 -3.20 -6.75
N LEU A 94 -1.53 -4.30 -6.74
CA LEU A 94 -1.09 -4.96 -7.97
C LEU A 94 -2.27 -5.56 -8.74
N CYS A 95 -3.21 -6.22 -8.04
CA CYS A 95 -4.44 -6.69 -8.67
C CYS A 95 -5.26 -5.54 -9.25
N ARG A 96 -5.34 -4.41 -8.55
CA ARG A 96 -5.99 -3.19 -9.06
C ARG A 96 -5.29 -2.66 -10.31
N ALA A 97 -3.96 -2.55 -10.30
CA ALA A 97 -3.19 -2.12 -11.45
C ALA A 97 -3.43 -3.03 -12.67
N TYR A 98 -3.45 -4.37 -12.46
CA TYR A 98 -3.77 -5.31 -13.52
C TYR A 98 -5.18 -5.10 -14.08
N MET A 99 -6.17 -4.89 -13.21
CA MET A 99 -7.54 -4.66 -13.62
C MET A 99 -7.72 -3.33 -14.35
N GLU A 100 -7.06 -2.27 -13.90
CA GLU A 100 -7.03 -0.99 -14.61
C GLU A 100 -6.35 -1.12 -15.97
N TRP A 101 -5.22 -1.84 -16.05
CA TRP A 101 -4.55 -2.08 -17.33
C TRP A 101 -5.44 -2.84 -18.33
N LYS A 102 -6.18 -3.85 -17.85
CA LYS A 102 -6.99 -4.72 -18.71
C LYS A 102 -8.37 -4.17 -19.05
N TYR A 103 -9.01 -3.46 -18.12
CA TYR A 103 -10.43 -3.09 -18.23
C TYR A 103 -10.69 -1.58 -18.24
N SER A 104 -9.71 -0.72 -17.94
CA SER A 104 -9.95 0.72 -17.95
C SER A 104 -9.97 1.31 -19.36
N GLU A 105 -10.85 2.30 -19.56
CA GLU A 105 -10.82 3.17 -20.75
C GLU A 105 -9.54 4.01 -20.78
N GLN A 106 -9.09 4.49 -19.61
CA GLN A 106 -7.84 5.23 -19.45
C GLN A 106 -6.66 4.28 -19.29
N ARG A 107 -6.21 3.70 -20.42
CA ARG A 107 -5.14 2.69 -20.48
C ARG A 107 -3.82 3.05 -19.77
N LYS A 108 -3.59 4.30 -19.35
CA LYS A 108 -2.37 4.73 -18.64
C LYS A 108 -2.54 4.79 -17.11
N GLU A 109 -3.76 4.61 -16.59
CA GLU A 109 -4.05 4.70 -15.14
C GLU A 109 -3.24 3.71 -14.30
N TYR A 110 -3.05 2.49 -14.81
CA TYR A 110 -2.29 1.45 -14.12
C TYR A 110 -0.85 1.87 -13.79
N ILE A 111 -0.23 2.73 -14.62
CA ILE A 111 1.12 3.27 -14.38
C ILE A 111 1.13 4.11 -13.11
N ARG A 112 0.06 4.90 -12.90
CA ARG A 112 -0.11 5.69 -11.68
C ARG A 112 -0.27 4.80 -10.45
N VAL A 113 -1.04 3.72 -10.54
CA VAL A 113 -1.16 2.75 -9.43
C VAL A 113 0.18 2.07 -9.14
N LEU A 114 0.88 1.56 -10.16
CA LEU A 114 2.19 0.91 -9.97
C LEU A 114 3.23 1.84 -9.32
N LEU A 115 3.30 3.10 -9.75
CA LEU A 115 4.21 4.07 -9.13
C LEU A 115 3.78 4.45 -7.71
N SER A 116 2.48 4.43 -7.42
CA SER A 116 1.97 4.61 -6.04
C SER A 116 2.42 3.48 -5.12
N VAL A 117 2.33 2.23 -5.61
CA VAL A 117 2.81 1.05 -4.89
C VAL A 117 4.32 1.12 -4.68
N ALA A 118 5.08 1.43 -5.73
CA ALA A 118 6.53 1.57 -5.64
C ALA A 118 6.95 2.66 -4.63
N TYR A 119 6.24 3.79 -4.61
CA TYR A 119 6.49 4.86 -3.65
C TYR A 119 6.21 4.41 -2.20
N LEU A 120 5.09 3.72 -1.97
CA LEU A 120 4.73 3.22 -0.64
C LEU A 120 5.72 2.14 -0.16
N LEU A 121 6.10 1.20 -1.04
CA LEU A 121 7.12 0.19 -0.76
C LEU A 121 8.46 0.82 -0.40
N SER A 122 8.87 1.85 -1.17
CA SER A 122 10.12 2.57 -0.92
C SER A 122 10.11 3.24 0.44
N PHE A 123 9.00 3.89 0.82
CA PHE A 123 8.87 4.51 2.13
C PHE A 123 8.93 3.50 3.27
N MET A 124 8.19 2.40 3.16
CA MET A 124 8.24 1.36 4.18
C MET A 124 9.64 0.73 4.28
N MET A 125 10.34 0.55 3.15
CA MET A 125 11.72 0.06 3.14
C MET A 125 12.69 1.04 3.80
N ILE A 126 12.54 2.35 3.56
CA ILE A 126 13.33 3.38 4.24
C ILE A 126 13.09 3.32 5.76
N LEU A 127 11.84 3.23 6.20
CA LEU A 127 11.51 3.14 7.63
C LEU A 127 12.15 1.91 8.29
N TYR A 128 12.17 0.77 7.57
CA TYR A 128 12.82 -0.45 8.05
C TYR A 128 14.35 -0.34 8.09
N VAL A 129 14.98 0.09 7.00
CA VAL A 129 16.46 0.17 6.89
C VAL A 129 17.06 1.22 7.84
N THR A 130 16.33 2.31 8.08
CA THR A 130 16.76 3.37 9.01
C THR A 130 16.43 3.06 10.46
N ASP A 131 15.80 1.91 10.72
CA ASP A 131 15.30 1.53 12.03
C ASP A 131 14.50 2.66 12.71
N PHE A 132 13.67 3.35 11.93
CA PHE A 132 13.04 4.61 12.35
C PHE A 132 12.19 4.45 13.62
N PHE A 133 11.62 3.26 13.80
CA PHE A 133 10.79 2.90 14.94
C PHE A 133 11.52 2.06 16.00
N TRP A 134 12.81 1.79 15.86
CA TRP A 134 13.53 0.83 16.70
C TRP A 134 12.87 -0.56 16.70
N ILE A 135 12.56 -1.07 15.49
CA ILE A 135 11.91 -2.36 15.25
C ILE A 135 12.92 -3.42 14.76
N SER A 136 14.09 -3.03 14.24
CA SER A 136 15.11 -3.95 13.70
C SER A 136 16.18 -4.35 14.72
#